data_AF-C5L9D3-F1
#
_entry.id   AF-C5L9D3-F1
#
_cell.length_a   1.000
_cell.length_b   1.000
_cell.length_c   1.000
_cell.angle_alpha   90.00
_cell.angle_beta   90.00
_cell.angle_gamma   90.00
#
_symmetry.space_group_name_H-M   'P 1'
#
loop_
_entity.id
_entity.type
_entity.pdbx_description
1 polymer ?
#
loop_
_entity_poly.entity_id
_entity_poly.type
_entity_poly.pdbx_seq_one_letter_code
_entity_poly.pdbx_strand_id
1 'polypeptide(L)' 'DRLSEFENSIAEDADSSSWVPLNVLDAHDAYVLKVRFAPGPARLLATCGSDGTAQIWQSH' A
#
# COMPACT_ATOMS: atom_id res chain seq x y z
N ASP A 1 -21.62 -43.17 -8.83
CA ASP A 1 -22.61 -42.37 -8.11
C ASP A 1 -22.30 -40.91 -8.35
N ARG A 2 -23.26 -40.11 -8.84
CA ARG A 2 -23.06 -38.79 -9.48
C ARG A 2 -22.66 -37.66 -8.53
N LEU A 3 -22.08 -38.00 -7.38
CA LEU A 3 -21.70 -37.07 -6.31
C LEU A 3 -20.17 -36.93 -6.18
N SER A 4 -19.37 -37.85 -6.73
CA SER A 4 -17.90 -37.77 -6.67
C SER A 4 -17.27 -36.83 -7.70
N GLU A 5 -18.02 -36.42 -8.73
CA GLU A 5 -17.55 -35.53 -9.79
C GLU A 5 -17.77 -34.03 -9.46
N PHE A 6 -18.59 -33.72 -8.45
CA PHE A 6 -18.86 -32.34 -8.02
C PHE A 6 -17.89 -31.82 -6.95
N GLU A 7 -17.17 -32.70 -6.27
CA GLU A 7 -16.30 -32.32 -5.13
C GLU A 7 -14.88 -31.90 -5.53
N ASN A 8 -14.48 -32.07 -6.81
CA ASN A 8 -13.13 -31.74 -7.30
C ASN A 8 -13.01 -30.42 -8.06
N SER A 9 -14.00 -29.53 -7.98
CA SER A 9 -14.02 -28.25 -8.74
C SER A 9 -13.90 -26.99 -7.87
N ILE A 10 -13.19 -27.08 -6.74
CA ILE A 10 -12.70 -25.87 -6.06
C ILE A 10 -11.18 -25.96 -6.11
N ALA A 11 -10.62 -25.76 -7.30
CA ALA A 11 -9.27 -25.20 -7.37
C ALA A 11 -9.37 -23.85 -6.67
N GLU A 12 -8.89 -23.79 -5.43
CA GLU A 12 -8.57 -22.52 -4.79
C GLU A 12 -7.65 -21.78 -5.77
N ASP A 13 -8.14 -20.69 -6.35
CA ASP A 13 -7.32 -19.75 -7.10
C ASP A 13 -6.19 -19.31 -6.17
N ALA A 14 -5.05 -19.98 -6.28
CA ALA A 14 -3.82 -19.68 -5.57
C ALA A 14 -3.15 -18.40 -6.09
N ASP A 15 -3.94 -17.48 -6.66
CA ASP A 15 -3.57 -16.11 -6.94
C ASP A 15 -3.79 -15.29 -5.67
N SER A 16 -3.11 -15.71 -4.59
CA SER A 16 -2.95 -14.88 -3.40
C SER A 16 -2.17 -13.65 -3.83
N SER A 17 -2.90 -12.64 -4.29
CA SER A 17 -2.41 -11.33 -4.69
C SER A 17 -1.85 -10.64 -3.45
N SER A 18 -0.66 -11.07 -3.03
CA SER A 18 0.03 -10.52 -1.88
C SER A 18 0.54 -9.15 -2.27
N TRP A 19 -0.09 -8.11 -1.73
CA TRP A 19 0.37 -6.74 -1.91
C TRP A 19 1.66 -6.53 -1.11
N VAL A 20 2.79 -6.44 -1.83
CA VAL A 20 4.10 -6.13 -1.24
C VAL A 20 4.35 -4.62 -1.38
N PRO A 21 4.74 -3.92 -0.31
CA PRO A 21 5.07 -2.50 -0.39
C PRO A 21 6.29 -2.29 -1.28
N LEU A 22 6.18 -1.40 -2.26
CA LEU A 22 7.30 -1.04 -3.15
C LEU A 22 8.35 -0.19 -2.44
N ASN A 23 7.92 0.66 -1.50
CA ASN A 23 8.78 1.52 -0.69
C ASN A 23 8.18 1.71 0.69
N VAL A 24 9.06 1.80 1.70
CA VAL A 24 8.71 2.16 3.07
C VAL A 24 9.47 3.44 3.39
N LEU A 25 8.73 4.50 3.73
CA LEU A 25 9.29 5.79 4.09
C LEU A 25 9.25 5.93 5.60
N ASP A 26 10.43 5.99 6.22
CA ASP A 26 10.56 6.30 7.64
C ASP A 26 10.51 7.82 7.82
N ALA A 27 9.28 8.33 7.92
CA ALA A 27 9.01 9.74 7.66
C ALA A 27 9.06 10.64 8.89
N HIS A 28 8.70 10.13 10.07
CA HIS A 28 8.49 10.93 11.26
C HIS A 28 8.78 10.09 12.51
N ASP A 29 9.41 10.70 13.52
CA ASP A 29 9.71 10.04 14.80
C ASP A 29 8.45 9.89 15.70
N ALA A 30 7.28 10.31 15.20
CA ALA A 30 6.01 10.26 15.89
C ALA A 30 4.85 10.05 14.90
N TYR A 31 3.61 10.15 15.38
CA TYR A 31 2.42 9.88 14.58
C TYR A 31 2.35 10.77 13.34
N VAL A 32 2.19 10.14 12.17
CA VAL A 32 1.86 10.83 10.93
C VAL A 32 0.42 11.31 11.01
N LEU A 33 0.22 12.62 10.87
CA LEU A 33 -1.09 13.26 11.00
C LEU A 33 -1.77 13.45 9.65
N LYS A 34 -1.00 13.66 8.57
CA LYS A 34 -1.55 13.83 7.23
C LYS A 34 -0.55 13.45 6.15
N VAL A 35 -1.09 12.99 5.02
CA VAL A 35 -0.36 12.74 3.78
C VAL A 35 -1.11 13.37 2.59
N ARG A 36 -0.37 13.99 1.67
CA ARG A 36 -0.93 14.60 0.44
C ARG A 36 0.03 14.45 -0.73
N PHE A 37 -0.46 13.91 -1.84
CA PHE A 37 0.24 13.99 -3.12
C PHE A 37 0.11 15.40 -3.70
N ALA A 38 1.15 15.86 -4.40
CA ALA A 38 1.07 17.11 -5.13
C ALA A 38 0.01 17.00 -6.25
N PRO A 39 -0.81 18.03 -6.46
CA PRO A 39 -1.71 18.08 -7.60
C PRO A 39 -0.92 18.40 -8.88
N GLY A 40 -1.01 17.55 -9.89
CA GLY A 40 -0.37 17.76 -11.20
C GLY A 40 0.70 16.72 -11.55
N PRO A 41 1.59 17.02 -12.50
CA PRO A 41 2.57 16.04 -13.00
C PRO A 41 3.75 15.83 -12.05
N ALA A 42 3.90 16.68 -11.03
CA ALA A 42 4.98 16.56 -10.06
C ALA A 42 4.79 15.32 -9.18
N ARG A 43 5.81 14.47 -9.13
CA ARG A 43 5.79 13.23 -8.34
C ARG A 43 6.26 13.49 -6.91
N LEU A 44 5.55 14.42 -6.26
CA LEU A 44 5.85 14.87 -4.90
C LEU A 44 4.80 14.36 -3.92
N LEU A 45 5.26 14.03 -2.72
CA LEU A 45 4.45 13.64 -1.58
C LEU A 45 4.81 14.52 -0.39
N ALA A 46 3.81 15.07 0.29
CA ALA A 46 3.97 15.78 1.54
C ALA A 46 3.43 14.93 2.70
N THR A 47 4.23 14.80 3.76
CA THR A 47 3.84 14.19 5.03
C THR A 47 4.00 15.20 6.16
N CYS A 48 3.17 15.13 7.19
CA CYS A 48 3.41 15.86 8.44
C CYS A 48 3.11 14.99 9.65
N GLY A 49 3.87 15.23 10.73
CA GLY A 49 3.82 14.44 11.96
C GLY A 49 3.55 15.27 13.21
N SER A 50 3.24 14.59 14.30
CA SER A 50 3.15 15.19 15.64
C SER A 50 4.53 15.50 16.25
N ASP A 51 5.61 15.12 15.55
CA ASP A 51 6.99 15.50 15.84
C ASP A 51 7.27 16.99 15.53
N GLY A 52 6.28 17.70 14.98
CA GLY A 52 6.37 19.13 14.64
C GLY A 52 7.00 19.38 13.28
N THR A 53 7.19 18.34 12.47
CA THR A 53 7.82 18.46 11.16
C THR A 53 6.85 18.18 10.01
N ALA A 54 7.17 18.74 8.85
CA ALA A 54 6.57 18.37 7.58
C ALA A 54 7.70 18.07 6.60
N GLN A 55 7.59 16.95 5.89
CA GLN A 55 8.60 16.47 4.94
C GLN A 55 8.03 16.37 3.54
N ILE A 56 8.85 16.69 2.54
CA ILE A 56 8.52 16.58 1.12
C ILE A 56 9.41 15.52 0.50
N TRP A 57 8.77 14.57 -0.18
CA TRP A 57 9.42 13.45 -0.84
C TRP A 57 9.26 13.57 -2.34
N GLN A 58 10.31 13.22 -3.07
CA GLN A 58 10.27 13.11 -4.52
C GLN A 58 10.61 11.67 -4.90
N SER A 59 9.69 11.00 -5.59
CA SER A 59 9.98 9.68 -6.16
C SER A 59 10.61 9.84 -7.55
N HIS A 60 11.78 9.25 -7.76
CA HIS A 60 12.37 9.09 -9.09
C HIS A 60 11.69 7.94 -9.87
#